data_AF-A0A5D8Q970-F1
#
_entry.id   AF-A0A5D8Q970-F1
#
_cell.length_a   1.000
_cell.length_b   1.000
_cell.length_c   1.000
_cell.angle_alpha   90.00
_cell.angle_beta   90.00
_cell.angle_gamma   90.00
#
_symmetry.space_group_name_H-M   'P 1'
#
loop_
_entity.id
_entity.type
_entity.pdbx_description
1 polymer ?
#
loop_
_entity_poly.entity_id
_entity_poly.type
_entity_poly.pdbx_seq_one_letter_code
_entity_poly.pdbx_strand_id
1 'polypeptide(L)'
;MKVYALVGESGTGKSHRAQQIAGMKKIECIIDDGLLIRNNRIVAGISAKREKSKIAAIRRAIFMDKSHAEEVRAKINEIQPRSVLILGTSERMIESIISALNLPPVDEVIRIEDVATPEEIEAAKHTRQAEGIHVIPVPIVKNSICLK
;
A
#
# COMPACT_ATOMS: atom_id res chain seq x y z
N MET A 1 17.59 -2.45 5.89
CA MET A 1 16.22 -1.91 5.76
C MET A 1 15.29 -2.83 6.51
N LYS A 2 14.44 -2.30 7.40
CA LYS A 2 13.38 -3.07 8.08
C LYS A 2 12.10 -3.12 7.24
N VAL A 3 11.41 -4.25 7.22
CA VAL A 3 10.19 -4.46 6.44
C VAL A 3 9.03 -4.79 7.37
N TYR A 4 8.02 -3.93 7.36
CA TYR A 4 6.75 -4.12 8.06
C TYR A 4 5.67 -4.50 7.04
N ALA A 5 4.70 -5.31 7.45
CA ALA A 5 3.52 -5.63 6.65
C ALA A 5 2.25 -5.24 7.38
N LEU A 6 1.30 -4.60 6.69
CA LEU A 6 -0.08 -4.41 7.15
C LEU A 6 -1.00 -5.29 6.30
N VAL A 7 -1.57 -6.31 6.93
CA VAL A 7 -2.40 -7.34 6.27
C VAL A 7 -3.84 -7.24 6.73
N GLY A 8 -4.78 -7.40 5.79
CA GLY A 8 -6.21 -7.41 6.08
C GLY A 8 -7.03 -7.37 4.80
N GLU A 9 -8.30 -7.77 4.86
CA GLU A 9 -9.13 -7.88 3.66
C GLU A 9 -9.32 -6.56 2.88
N SER A 10 -9.80 -6.65 1.65
CA SER A 10 -10.06 -5.46 0.85
C SER A 10 -11.16 -4.61 1.50
N GLY A 11 -10.91 -3.32 1.69
CA GLY A 11 -11.89 -2.40 2.29
C GLY A 11 -11.86 -2.27 3.81
N THR A 12 -10.94 -2.94 4.50
CA THR A 12 -10.81 -2.84 5.97
C THR A 12 -10.10 -1.57 6.46
N GLY A 13 -9.89 -0.56 5.61
CA GLY A 13 -9.27 0.71 6.00
C GLY A 13 -7.73 0.73 6.09
N LYS A 14 -7.02 -0.29 5.60
CA LYS A 14 -5.54 -0.35 5.62
C LYS A 14 -4.85 0.93 5.13
N SER A 15 -5.22 1.44 3.96
CA SER A 15 -4.60 2.64 3.38
C SER A 15 -4.80 3.89 4.26
N HIS A 16 -5.90 3.98 5.01
CA HIS A 16 -6.11 5.07 5.98
C HIS A 16 -5.20 4.90 7.21
N ARG A 17 -5.14 3.69 7.78
CA ARG A 17 -4.31 3.37 8.96
C ARG A 17 -2.80 3.39 8.68
N ALA A 18 -2.38 3.15 7.44
CA ALA A 18 -0.97 3.06 7.06
C ALA A 18 -0.15 4.28 7.48
N GLN A 19 -0.70 5.49 7.31
CA GLN A 19 -0.03 6.73 7.68
C GLN A 19 0.18 6.85 9.19
N GLN A 20 -0.82 6.44 9.98
CA GLN A 20 -0.72 6.42 11.44
C GLN A 20 0.36 5.43 11.90
N ILE A 21 0.35 4.21 11.36
CA ILE A 21 1.34 3.17 11.69
C ILE A 21 2.75 3.63 11.29
N ALA A 22 2.89 4.19 10.09
CA ALA A 22 4.17 4.71 9.63
C ALA A 22 4.70 5.83 10.54
N GLY A 23 3.84 6.76 10.98
CA GLY A 23 4.21 7.79 11.95
C GLY A 23 4.66 7.21 13.29
N MET A 24 3.86 6.32 13.88
CA MET A 24 4.13 5.71 15.20
C MET A 24 5.43 4.89 15.20
N LYS A 25 5.65 4.09 14.17
CA LYS A 25 6.84 3.22 14.04
C LYS A 25 8.02 3.91 13.33
N LYS A 26 7.90 5.20 12.97
CA LYS A 26 8.90 5.97 12.22
C LYS A 26 9.32 5.27 10.92
N ILE A 27 8.34 4.76 10.18
CA ILE A 27 8.54 4.09 8.90
C ILE A 27 8.70 5.14 7.81
N GLU A 28 9.75 5.02 7.00
CA GLU A 28 10.12 6.07 6.05
C GLU A 28 9.35 6.01 4.74
N CYS A 29 8.99 4.81 4.28
CA CYS A 29 8.25 4.60 3.05
C CYS A 29 7.07 3.64 3.21
N ILE A 30 6.03 3.84 2.41
CA ILE A 30 4.86 2.96 2.29
C ILE A 30 4.82 2.41 0.86
N ILE A 31 4.53 1.12 0.72
CA ILE A 31 4.29 0.43 -0.54
C ILE A 31 2.83 -0.03 -0.53
N ASP A 32 2.02 0.53 -1.43
CA ASP A 32 0.60 0.21 -1.57
C ASP A 32 0.17 0.40 -3.02
N ASP A 33 -0.76 -0.42 -3.50
CA ASP A 33 -1.43 -0.22 -4.80
C ASP A 33 -0.49 -0.06 -6.01
N GLY A 34 0.73 -0.60 -5.97
CA GLY A 34 1.72 -0.42 -7.04
C GLY A 34 2.53 0.90 -6.93
N LEU A 35 2.48 1.58 -5.80
CA LEU A 35 3.17 2.85 -5.55
C LEU A 35 4.24 2.69 -4.48
N LEU A 36 5.30 3.51 -4.59
CA LEU A 36 6.20 3.83 -3.49
C LEU A 36 5.90 5.25 -3.02
N ILE A 37 5.62 5.39 -1.73
CA ILE A 37 5.21 6.64 -1.11
C ILE A 37 6.18 7.00 0.01
N ARG A 38 6.65 8.25 0.03
CA ARG A 38 7.52 8.80 1.08
C ARG A 38 7.07 10.22 1.41
N ASN A 39 7.01 10.56 2.70
CA ASN A 39 6.58 11.89 3.16
C ASN A 39 5.29 12.36 2.48
N ASN A 40 4.29 11.49 2.43
CA ASN A 40 2.98 11.78 1.85
C ASN A 40 3.00 12.12 0.35
N ARG A 41 4.06 11.74 -0.36
CA ARG A 41 4.19 11.93 -1.82
C ARG A 41 4.50 10.60 -2.50
N ILE A 42 3.91 10.41 -3.67
CA ILE A 42 4.29 9.31 -4.57
C ILE A 42 5.68 9.64 -5.12
N VAL A 43 6.64 8.76 -4.89
CA VAL A 43 8.04 8.95 -5.33
C VAL A 43 8.43 8.01 -6.47
N ALA A 44 7.67 6.92 -6.69
CA ALA A 44 7.77 6.05 -7.85
C ALA A 44 6.50 5.20 -8.01
N GLY A 45 6.34 4.62 -9.19
CA GLY A 45 5.30 3.65 -9.50
C GLY A 45 3.99 4.28 -9.95
N ILE A 46 3.09 3.42 -10.40
CA ILE A 46 1.79 3.79 -10.96
C ILE A 46 0.72 2.97 -10.26
N SER A 47 -0.28 3.68 -9.74
CA SER A 47 -1.42 3.12 -9.02
C SER A 47 -2.17 2.08 -9.86
N ALA A 48 -2.40 0.92 -9.26
CA ALA A 48 -3.24 -0.16 -9.79
C ALA A 48 -4.68 0.28 -10.04
N LYS A 49 -5.16 1.33 -9.36
CA LYS A 49 -6.48 1.94 -9.62
C LYS A 49 -6.58 2.63 -10.98
N ARG A 50 -5.46 2.88 -11.67
CA ARG A 50 -5.45 3.40 -13.05
C ARG A 50 -5.67 2.31 -14.09
N GLU A 51 -5.67 1.05 -13.68
CA GLU A 51 -5.83 -0.08 -14.58
C GLU A 51 -7.29 -0.30 -14.99
N LYS A 52 -7.51 -0.63 -16.27
CA LYS A 52 -8.86 -0.82 -16.83
C LYS A 52 -9.52 -2.12 -16.42
N SER A 53 -8.74 -3.12 -15.98
CA SER A 53 -9.25 -4.43 -15.60
C SER A 53 -8.75 -4.85 -14.23
N LYS A 54 -9.57 -5.64 -13.54
CA LYS A 54 -9.22 -6.18 -12.21
C LYS A 54 -7.93 -7.01 -12.24
N ILE A 55 -7.72 -7.80 -13.29
CA ILE A 55 -6.51 -8.62 -13.45
C ILE A 55 -5.29 -7.71 -13.61
N ALA A 56 -5.38 -6.67 -14.45
CA ALA A 56 -4.29 -5.71 -14.61
C ALA A 56 -3.99 -4.95 -13.31
N ALA A 57 -5.03 -4.54 -12.57
CA ALA A 57 -4.88 -3.92 -11.25
C ALA A 57 -4.13 -4.83 -10.26
N ILE A 58 -4.51 -6.11 -10.17
CA ILE A 58 -3.82 -7.06 -9.29
C ILE A 58 -2.34 -7.20 -9.70
N ARG A 59 -2.07 -7.40 -11.00
CA ARG A 59 -0.70 -7.51 -11.53
C ARG A 59 0.13 -6.27 -11.23
N ARG A 60 -0.47 -5.08 -11.33
CA ARG A 60 0.18 -3.81 -11.00
C ARG A 60 0.50 -3.70 -9.52
N ALA A 61 -0.46 -4.02 -8.66
CA ALA A 61 -0.34 -3.91 -7.21
C ALA A 61 0.75 -4.83 -6.63
N ILE A 62 0.97 -6.00 -7.25
CA ILE A 62 2.03 -6.93 -6.86
C ILE A 62 3.34 -6.74 -7.65
N PHE A 63 3.45 -5.66 -8.44
CA PHE A 63 4.64 -5.35 -9.24
C PHE A 63 5.05 -6.49 -10.20
N MET A 64 4.07 -7.14 -10.83
CA MET A 64 4.34 -8.25 -11.76
C MET A 64 4.95 -7.80 -13.08
N ASP A 65 4.69 -6.55 -13.48
CA ASP A 65 5.32 -5.94 -14.65
C ASP A 65 6.78 -5.57 -14.34
N LYS A 66 7.72 -6.07 -15.14
CA LYS A 66 9.16 -6.00 -14.83
C LYS A 66 9.69 -4.57 -14.87
N SER A 67 9.31 -3.78 -15.87
CA SER A 67 9.79 -2.40 -16.00
C SER A 67 9.22 -1.53 -14.87
N HIS A 68 7.95 -1.72 -14.51
CA HIS A 68 7.37 -1.06 -13.33
C HIS A 68 8.08 -1.45 -12.02
N ALA A 69 8.38 -2.74 -11.83
CA ALA A 69 9.12 -3.20 -10.66
C ALA A 69 10.56 -2.61 -10.63
N GLU A 70 11.23 -2.55 -11.78
CA GLU A 70 12.57 -1.95 -11.92
C GLU A 70 12.58 -0.45 -11.58
N GLU A 71 11.59 0.32 -12.05
CA GLU A 71 11.42 1.74 -11.69
C GLU A 71 11.36 1.92 -10.17
N VAL A 72 10.53 1.12 -9.51
CA VAL A 72 10.31 1.21 -8.06
C VAL A 72 11.54 0.73 -7.29
N ARG A 73 12.17 -0.37 -7.71
CA ARG A 73 13.45 -0.85 -7.14
C ARG A 73 14.55 0.20 -7.24
N ALA A 74 14.68 0.83 -8.41
CA ALA A 74 15.68 1.89 -8.61
C ALA A 74 15.44 3.04 -7.63
N LYS A 75 14.19 3.46 -7.44
CA LYS A 75 13.86 4.50 -6.46
C LYS A 75 14.11 4.08 -5.01
N ILE A 76 13.83 2.83 -4.64
CA ILE A 76 14.15 2.30 -3.30
C ILE A 76 15.67 2.33 -3.07
N ASN A 77 16.47 1.94 -4.07
CA ASN A 77 17.93 1.96 -4.00
C ASN A 77 18.52 3.37 -3.96
N GLU A 78 17.88 4.35 -4.61
CA GLU A 78 18.24 5.77 -4.52
C GLU A 78 17.92 6.35 -3.15
N ILE A 79 16.73 6.05 -2.60
CA ILE A 79 16.27 6.56 -1.31
C ILE A 79 17.00 5.91 -0.14
N GLN A 80 17.35 4.62 -0.27
CA GLN A 80 17.89 3.76 0.79
C GLN A 80 17.12 3.87 2.12
N PRO A 81 15.80 3.63 2.14
CA PRO A 81 15.01 3.84 3.33
C PRO A 81 15.44 2.88 4.45
N ARG A 82 15.47 3.39 5.69
CA ARG A 82 15.73 2.56 6.88
C ARG A 82 14.61 1.55 7.11
N SER A 83 13.39 1.88 6.72
CA SER A 83 12.19 1.06 6.94
C SER A 83 11.11 1.29 5.88
N VAL A 84 10.38 0.22 5.55
CA VAL A 84 9.23 0.23 4.62
C VAL A 84 8.02 -0.46 5.24
N LEU A 85 6.81 0.01 4.93
CA LEU A 85 5.54 -0.63 5.27
C LEU A 85 4.85 -1.10 3.98
N ILE A 86 4.59 -2.39 3.86
CA ILE A 86 3.91 -2.99 2.70
C ILE A 86 2.46 -3.27 3.06
N LEU A 87 1.52 -2.82 2.24
CA LEU A 87 0.10 -3.11 2.39
C LEU A 87 -0.30 -4.28 1.49
N GLY A 88 -1.09 -5.20 2.04
CA GLY A 88 -1.56 -6.36 1.29
C GLY A 88 -2.86 -6.93 1.82
N THR A 89 -3.58 -7.66 0.96
CA THR A 89 -4.80 -8.38 1.38
C THR A 89 -4.52 -9.74 2.01
N SER A 90 -3.30 -10.25 1.85
CA SER A 90 -2.86 -11.53 2.40
C SER A 90 -1.34 -11.56 2.51
N GLU A 91 -0.81 -12.44 3.35
CA GLU A 91 0.63 -12.66 3.50
C GLU A 91 1.28 -13.09 2.17
N ARG A 92 0.61 -13.94 1.38
CA ARG A 92 1.03 -14.30 0.01
C ARG A 92 1.19 -13.09 -0.92
N MET A 93 0.32 -12.09 -0.78
CA MET A 93 0.46 -10.85 -1.56
C MET A 93 1.70 -10.07 -1.12
N ILE A 94 1.97 -10.01 0.19
CA ILE A 94 3.19 -9.37 0.73
C ILE A 94 4.45 -10.07 0.20
N GLU A 95 4.49 -11.40 0.26
CA GLU A 95 5.61 -12.20 -0.27
C GLU A 95 5.85 -11.93 -1.76
N SER A 96 4.77 -11.82 -2.54
CA SER A 96 4.86 -11.49 -3.97
C SER A 96 5.50 -10.13 -4.20
N ILE A 97 5.11 -9.12 -3.41
CA ILE A 97 5.68 -7.76 -3.49
C ILE A 97 7.16 -7.76 -3.07
N ILE A 98 7.51 -8.46 -1.98
CA ILE A 98 8.89 -8.57 -1.49
C ILE A 98 9.79 -9.17 -2.56
N SER A 99 9.36 -10.28 -3.16
CA SER A 99 10.09 -10.92 -4.25
C SER A 99 10.18 -10.00 -5.48
N ALA A 100 9.07 -9.39 -5.88
CA ALA A 100 9.02 -8.48 -7.02
C ALA A 100 9.84 -7.21 -6.83
N LEU A 101 10.12 -6.76 -5.60
CA LEU A 101 10.91 -5.56 -5.32
C LEU A 101 12.30 -5.86 -4.72
N ASN A 102 12.69 -7.14 -4.64
CA ASN A 102 13.96 -7.59 -4.05
C ASN A 102 14.19 -7.03 -2.64
N LEU A 103 13.14 -7.01 -1.82
CA LEU A 103 13.21 -6.53 -0.44
C LEU A 103 13.67 -7.66 0.50
N PRO A 104 14.22 -7.33 1.68
CA PRO A 104 14.40 -8.30 2.76
C PRO A 104 13.07 -8.96 3.18
N PRO A 105 13.11 -10.12 3.86
CA PRO A 105 11.93 -10.72 4.47
C PRO A 105 11.23 -9.77 5.45
N VAL A 106 9.93 -10.01 5.70
CA VAL A 106 9.16 -9.23 6.68
C VAL A 106 9.74 -9.43 8.09
N ASP A 107 10.00 -8.33 8.79
CA ASP A 107 10.39 -8.32 10.20
C ASP A 107 9.18 -8.35 11.14
N GLU A 108 8.06 -7.71 10.76
CA GLU A 108 6.84 -7.63 11.57
C GLU A 108 5.57 -7.61 10.69
N VAL A 109 4.63 -8.49 10.99
CA VAL A 109 3.28 -8.51 10.39
C VAL A 109 2.29 -7.90 11.39
N ILE A 110 1.54 -6.90 10.93
CA ILE A 110 0.48 -6.22 11.67
C ILE A 110 -0.83 -6.59 10.97
N ARG A 111 -1.77 -7.21 11.69
CA ARG A 111 -3.09 -7.49 11.13
C ARG A 111 -3.99 -6.27 11.36
N ILE A 112 -4.92 -6.01 10.44
CA ILE A 112 -5.81 -4.85 10.56
C ILE A 112 -6.66 -4.94 11.81
N GLU A 113 -7.00 -6.16 12.23
CA GLU A 113 -7.75 -6.50 13.43
C GLU A 113 -6.99 -6.14 14.73
N ASP A 114 -5.66 -6.01 14.67
CA ASP A 114 -4.84 -5.62 15.82
C ASP A 114 -4.83 -4.09 16.03
N VAL A 115 -5.29 -3.32 15.03
CA VAL A 115 -5.16 -1.85 14.98
C VAL A 115 -6.48 -1.14 14.64
N ALA A 116 -7.57 -1.89 14.47
CA ALA A 116 -8.90 -1.37 14.21
C ALA A 116 -9.95 -2.25 14.89
N THR A 117 -10.96 -1.59 15.45
CA THR A 117 -12.12 -2.27 16.03
C THR A 117 -13.00 -2.91 14.94
N PRO A 118 -13.80 -3.94 15.27
CA PRO A 118 -14.78 -4.51 14.34
C PRO A 118 -15.71 -3.44 13.75
N GLU A 119 -16.16 -2.48 14.56
CA GLU A 119 -17.04 -1.38 14.14
C GLU A 119 -16.35 -0.47 13.11
N GLU A 120 -15.08 -0.13 13.33
CA GLU A 120 -14.29 0.66 12.37
C GLU A 120 -14.05 -0.09 11.05
N ILE A 121 -13.80 -1.41 11.13
CA ILE A 121 -13.63 -2.27 9.95
C ILE A 121 -14.92 -2.32 9.14
N GLU A 122 -16.06 -2.54 9.78
CA GLU A 122 -17.36 -2.59 9.10
C GLU A 122 -17.76 -1.22 8.53
N ALA A 123 -17.49 -0.12 9.25
CA ALA A 123 -17.67 1.22 8.71
C ALA A 123 -16.83 1.44 7.44
N ALA A 124 -15.55 1.05 7.44
CA ALA A 124 -14.69 1.17 6.27
C ALA A 124 -15.18 0.32 5.08
N LYS A 125 -15.65 -0.90 5.33
CA LYS A 125 -16.26 -1.76 4.31
C LYS A 125 -17.53 -1.13 3.74
N HIS A 126 -18.41 -0.59 4.60
CA HIS A 126 -19.64 0.05 4.18
C HIS A 126 -19.36 1.29 3.32
N THR A 127 -18.45 2.17 3.73
CA THR A 127 -18.03 3.34 2.92
C THR A 127 -17.53 2.90 1.55
N ARG A 128 -16.70 1.86 1.48
CA ARG A 128 -16.20 1.32 0.21
C ARG A 128 -17.31 0.81 -0.69
N GLN A 129 -18.32 0.14 -0.13
CA GLN A 129 -19.44 -0.42 -0.90
C GLN A 129 -20.41 0.68 -1.36
N ALA A 130 -20.75 1.61 -0.47
CA ALA A 130 -21.74 2.66 -0.71
C ALA A 130 -21.21 3.76 -1.64
N GLU A 131 -19.95 4.16 -1.48
CA GLU A 131 -19.40 5.32 -2.16
C GLU A 131 -18.38 4.94 -3.25
N GLY A 132 -17.96 3.67 -3.32
CA GLY A 132 -16.90 3.22 -4.23
C GLY A 132 -15.50 3.75 -3.88
N ILE A 133 -15.37 4.56 -2.81
CA ILE A 133 -14.14 5.29 -2.48
C ILE A 133 -13.06 4.32 -1.96
N HIS A 134 -11.92 4.27 -2.66
CA HIS A 134 -10.68 3.65 -2.15
C HIS A 134 -9.62 4.70 -1.91
N VAL A 135 -9.29 4.90 -0.63
CA VAL A 135 -8.21 5.78 -0.20
C VAL A 135 -6.85 5.27 -0.71
N ILE A 136 -6.02 6.16 -1.27
CA ILE A 136 -4.57 5.94 -1.47
C ILE A 136 -3.89 6.60 -0.26
N PRO A 137 -2.83 6.03 0.34
CA PRO A 137 -2.16 6.61 1.51
C PRO A 137 -1.31 7.84 1.14
N VAL A 138 -1.89 8.83 0.46
CA VAL A 138 -1.38 10.19 0.30
C VAL A 138 -2.53 11.18 0.51
N PRO A 139 -2.30 12.32 1.20
CA PRO A 139 -3.29 13.38 1.29
C PRO A 139 -3.63 13.88 -0.12
N ILE A 140 -4.90 13.85 -0.49
CA ILE A 140 -5.40 14.54 -1.67
C ILE A 140 -5.38 16.03 -1.31
N VAL A 141 -4.42 16.78 -1.87
CA VAL A 141 -4.54 18.25 -1.88
C VAL A 141 -5.81 18.53 -2.68
N LYS A 142 -6.79 19.23 -2.09
CA LYS A 142 -8.07 19.59 -2.73
C LYS A 142 -7.82 20.26 -4.09
N ASN A 143 -7.87 19.45 -5.14
CA ASN A 143 -8.30 19.79 -6.48
C ASN A 143 -8.76 18.48 -7.14
N SER A 144 -10.04 18.21 -6.93
CA SER A 144 -10.95 17.40 -7.74
C SER A 144 -10.34 16.32 -8.63
N ILE A 145 -10.07 15.13 -8.08
CA ILE A 145 -10.31 13.87 -8.81
C ILE A 145 -10.82 12.83 -7.81
N CYS A 146 -12.14 12.81 -7.61
CA CYS A 146 -12.82 11.58 -7.22
C CYS A 146 -12.88 10.75 -8.50
N LEU A 147 -12.07 9.69 -8.60
CA LEU A 147 -12.22 8.73 -9.68
C LEU A 147 -13.49 7.94 -9.37
N LYS A 148 -14.54 8.20 -10.15
CA LYS A 148 -15.71 7.32 -10.27
C LYS A 148 -15.31 6.01 -10.94
#